data_AF-A0A354UUC3-F1
#
_entry.id   AF-A0A354UUC3-F1
#
_cell.length_a   1.000
_cell.length_b   1.000
_cell.length_c   1.000
_cell.angle_alpha   90.00
_cell.angle_beta   90.00
_cell.angle_gamma   90.00
#
_symmetry.space_group_name_H-M   'P 1'
#
loop_
_entity.id
_entity.type
_entity.pdbx_description
1 polymer ?
#
loop_
_entity_poly.entity_id
_entity_poly.type
_entity_poly.pdbx_seq_one_letter_code
_entity_poly.pdbx_strand_id
1 'polypeptide(L)'
;MVGDYDVYFCHQHSGRVQVQRQGLYYRFQCRCRLTGDVVCRLYVRCGGRRENLGVVVPMDGGFGLDTRVPVKHFQGGEPEFSLEPRQEFAGGTYAPIIPEEPFSYIERLKTGFLVRKYGEAGVLFPNAQSDSSSPTGQ
;
A
#
# COMPACT_ATOMS: atom_id res chain seq x y z
N MET A 1 -20.91 -5.22 -5.43
CA MET A 1 -19.44 -5.29 -5.60
C MET A 1 -19.01 -6.08 -6.83
N VAL A 2 -19.84 -6.92 -7.48
CA VAL A 2 -19.45 -7.53 -8.77
C VAL A 2 -19.51 -6.47 -9.87
N GLY A 3 -18.46 -6.39 -10.70
CA GLY A 3 -18.35 -5.40 -11.76
C GLY A 3 -16.89 -5.02 -12.05
N ASP A 4 -16.72 -4.03 -12.92
CA ASP A 4 -15.43 -3.41 -13.24
C ASP A 4 -15.40 -2.00 -12.64
N TYR A 5 -14.31 -1.69 -11.94
CA TYR A 5 -14.16 -0.43 -11.22
C TYR A 5 -12.81 0.21 -11.53
N ASP A 6 -12.79 1.54 -11.54
CA ASP A 6 -11.57 2.32 -11.68
C ASP A 6 -10.78 2.32 -10.36
N VAL A 7 -9.46 2.37 -10.47
CA VAL A 7 -8.51 2.37 -9.36
C VAL A 7 -7.70 3.66 -9.40
N TYR A 8 -7.62 4.35 -8.27
CA TYR A 8 -6.97 5.66 -8.17
C TYR A 8 -5.73 5.61 -7.29
N PHE A 9 -4.67 6.30 -7.71
CA PHE A 9 -3.48 6.59 -6.91
C PHE A 9 -3.35 8.10 -6.78
N CYS A 10 -3.34 8.64 -5.55
CA CYS A 10 -3.31 10.10 -5.31
C CYS A 10 -4.35 10.89 -6.13
N HIS A 11 -5.60 10.40 -6.16
CA HIS A 11 -6.71 10.97 -6.97
C HIS A 11 -6.55 10.91 -8.50
N GLN A 12 -5.46 10.35 -9.00
CA GLN A 12 -5.26 10.11 -10.42
C GLN A 12 -5.65 8.67 -10.79
N HIS A 13 -6.39 8.51 -11.88
CA HIS A 13 -6.73 7.18 -12.40
C HIS A 13 -5.45 6.42 -12.79
N SER A 14 -5.28 5.23 -12.22
CA SER A 14 -4.06 4.41 -12.35
C SER A 14 -4.34 3.04 -12.97
N GLY A 15 -5.59 2.56 -12.96
CA GLY A 15 -5.92 1.26 -13.52
C GLY A 15 -7.35 0.82 -13.23
N ARG A 16 -7.60 -0.47 -13.41
CA ARG A 16 -8.92 -1.07 -13.18
C ARG A 16 -8.84 -2.34 -12.34
N VAL A 17 -9.92 -2.61 -11.64
CA VAL A 17 -10.15 -3.87 -10.94
C VAL A 17 -11.43 -4.50 -11.41
N GLN A 18 -11.34 -5.76 -11.82
CA GLN A 18 -12.49 -6.61 -12.08
C GLN A 18 -12.81 -7.41 -10.82
N VAL A 19 -14.08 -7.41 -10.43
CA VAL A 19 -14.56 -8.15 -9.26
C VAL A 19 -15.60 -9.18 -9.70
N GLN A 20 -15.33 -10.44 -9.37
CA GLN A 20 -16.21 -11.56 -9.67
C GLN A 20 -16.60 -12.30 -8.39
N ARG A 21 -17.83 -12.78 -8.30
CA ARG A 21 -18.24 -13.65 -7.20
C ARG A 21 -17.91 -15.11 -7.54
N GLN A 22 -17.17 -15.77 -6.65
CA GLN A 22 -16.83 -17.20 -6.71
C GLN A 22 -17.33 -17.87 -5.42
N GLY A 23 -18.61 -18.25 -5.40
CA GLY A 23 -19.26 -18.83 -4.23
C GLY A 23 -19.29 -17.88 -3.02
N LEU A 24 -18.54 -18.22 -1.98
CA LEU A 24 -18.40 -17.44 -0.73
C LEU A 24 -17.25 -16.41 -0.77
N TYR A 25 -16.61 -16.24 -1.92
CA TYR A 25 -15.50 -15.30 -2.11
C TYR A 25 -15.77 -14.32 -3.23
N TYR A 26 -15.20 -13.13 -3.14
CA TYR A 26 -14.96 -12.28 -4.28
C TYR A 26 -13.53 -12.49 -4.77
N ARG A 27 -13.34 -12.68 -6.07
CA ARG A 27 -12.04 -12.61 -6.74
C ARG A 27 -11.86 -11.18 -7.26
N PHE A 28 -10.71 -10.60 -6.94
CA PHE A 28 -10.32 -9.27 -7.39
C PHE A 28 -9.14 -9.42 -8.34
N GLN A 29 -9.27 -8.91 -9.56
CA GLN A 29 -8.21 -8.90 -10.56
C GLN A 29 -7.91 -7.45 -10.92
N CYS A 30 -6.83 -6.92 -10.36
CA CYS A 30 -6.38 -5.54 -10.54
C CYS A 30 -5.21 -5.48 -11.52
N ARG A 31 -5.25 -4.49 -12.41
CA ARG A 31 -4.17 -4.10 -13.32
C ARG A 31 -4.03 -2.58 -13.29
N CYS A 32 -2.84 -2.09 -13.00
CA CYS A 32 -2.57 -0.66 -12.85
C CYS A 32 -1.16 -0.28 -13.33
N ARG A 33 -0.97 1.03 -13.53
CA ARG A 33 0.33 1.65 -13.82
C ARG A 33 0.76 2.52 -12.65
N LEU A 34 1.97 2.27 -12.17
CA LEU A 34 2.64 3.03 -11.11
C LEU A 34 4.00 3.47 -11.63
N THR A 35 4.57 4.54 -11.06
CA THR A 35 5.92 5.01 -11.43
C THR A 35 7.02 4.04 -11.00
N GLY A 36 6.71 3.07 -10.12
CA GLY A 36 7.60 1.99 -9.70
C GLY A 36 8.47 2.32 -8.49
N ASP A 37 8.46 3.57 -8.02
CA ASP A 37 9.31 4.02 -6.92
C ASP A 37 8.81 3.58 -5.53
N VAL A 38 7.55 3.15 -5.44
CA VAL A 38 6.89 2.86 -4.18
C VAL A 38 6.03 1.61 -4.27
N VAL A 39 6.19 0.71 -3.30
CA VAL A 39 5.33 -0.46 -3.13
C VAL A 39 3.93 0.03 -2.73
N CYS A 40 2.90 -0.32 -3.49
CA CYS A 40 1.52 0.09 -3.19
C CYS A 40 0.66 -1.09 -2.71
N ARG A 41 -0.31 -0.78 -1.84
CA ARG A 41 -1.40 -1.68 -1.46
C ARG A 41 -2.70 -1.24 -2.11
N LEU A 42 -3.47 -2.22 -2.58
CA LEU A 42 -4.82 -2.00 -3.06
C LEU A 42 -5.80 -2.09 -1.88
N TYR A 43 -6.61 -1.05 -1.71
CA TYR A 43 -7.70 -1.01 -0.75
C TYR A 43 -9.03 -0.93 -1.49
N VAL A 44 -10.07 -1.44 -0.83
CA VAL A 44 -11.46 -1.19 -1.21
C VAL A 44 -12.20 -0.57 -0.04
N ARG A 45 -12.92 0.52 -0.30
CA ARG A 45 -13.87 1.11 0.64
C ARG A 45 -15.28 0.73 0.22
N CYS A 46 -16.07 0.16 1.14
CA CYS A 46 -17.45 -0.23 0.88
C CYS A 46 -18.27 -0.10 2.18
N GLY A 47 -19.40 0.61 2.12
CA GLY A 47 -20.28 0.78 3.29
C GLY A 47 -19.59 1.44 4.49
N GLY A 48 -18.65 2.36 4.25
CA GLY A 48 -17.87 3.03 5.31
C GLY A 48 -16.74 2.20 5.92
N ARG A 49 -16.57 0.94 5.52
CA ARG A 49 -15.43 0.09 5.91
C ARG A 49 -14.36 0.10 4.84
N ARG A 50 -13.09 -0.02 5.26
CA ARG A 50 -11.93 -0.13 4.39
C ARG A 50 -11.26 -1.49 4.57
N GLU A 51 -11.10 -2.22 3.49
CA GLU A 51 -10.46 -3.54 3.46
C GLU A 51 -9.16 -3.48 2.65
N ASN A 52 -8.11 -4.11 3.15
CA ASN A 52 -6.83 -4.26 2.46
C ASN A 52 -6.86 -5.54 1.60
N LEU A 53 -6.72 -5.39 0.28
CA LEU A 53 -6.75 -6.52 -0.64
C LEU A 53 -5.36 -7.13 -0.86
N GLY A 54 -4.29 -6.36 -0.62
CA GLY A 54 -2.91 -6.83 -0.75
C GLY A 54 -1.99 -5.85 -1.45
N VAL A 55 -0.73 -6.25 -1.61
CA VAL A 55 0.31 -5.49 -2.33
C VAL A 55 0.19 -5.76 -3.82
N VAL A 56 0.21 -4.71 -4.65
CA VAL A 56 0.34 -4.89 -6.10
C VAL A 56 1.79 -5.19 -6.45
N VAL A 57 1.99 -6.18 -7.32
CA VAL A 57 3.32 -6.65 -7.72
C VAL A 57 3.56 -6.34 -9.20
N PRO A 58 4.82 -6.25 -9.65
CA PRO A 58 5.14 -6.13 -11.06
C PRO A 58 4.53 -7.28 -11.88
N MET A 59 3.93 -6.95 -13.01
CA MET A 59 3.38 -7.89 -13.99
C MET A 59 3.68 -7.36 -15.40
N ASP A 60 3.49 -8.18 -16.44
CA ASP A 60 3.75 -7.77 -17.81
C ASP A 60 3.02 -6.45 -18.15
N GLY A 61 3.78 -5.39 -18.40
CA GLY A 61 3.27 -4.06 -18.77
C GLY A 61 2.78 -3.17 -17.62
N GLY A 62 3.04 -3.52 -16.35
CA GLY A 62 2.71 -2.66 -15.21
C GLY A 62 2.72 -3.38 -13.86
N PHE A 63 1.69 -3.14 -13.07
CA PHE A 63 1.49 -3.74 -11.75
C PHE A 63 0.11 -4.39 -11.67
N GLY A 64 -0.03 -5.38 -10.79
CA GLY A 64 -1.32 -6.04 -10.60
C GLY A 64 -1.43 -6.83 -9.31
N LEU A 65 -2.65 -7.27 -9.05
CA LEU A 65 -3.00 -8.14 -7.92
C LEU A 65 -4.13 -9.09 -8.36
N ASP A 66 -3.99 -10.38 -8.07
CA ASP A 66 -5.06 -11.37 -8.20
C ASP A 66 -5.25 -12.02 -6.82
N THR A 67 -6.38 -11.74 -6.17
CA THR A 67 -6.63 -12.16 -4.79
C THR A 67 -8.09 -12.56 -4.58
N ARG A 68 -8.36 -13.30 -3.50
CA ARG A 68 -9.70 -13.71 -3.09
C ARG A 68 -9.96 -13.32 -1.64
N VAL A 69 -11.12 -12.71 -1.39
CA VAL A 69 -11.54 -12.30 -0.05
C VAL A 69 -12.96 -12.79 0.24
N PRO A 70 -13.25 -13.32 1.44
CA PRO A 70 -14.60 -13.78 1.79
C PRO A 70 -15.64 -12.68 1.65
N VAL A 71 -16.81 -13.01 1.09
CA VAL A 71 -17.89 -12.03 0.86
C VAL A 71 -18.38 -11.37 2.15
N LYS A 72 -18.26 -12.04 3.30
CA LYS A 72 -18.68 -11.53 4.62
C LYS A 72 -17.86 -10.32 5.11
N HIS A 73 -16.70 -10.06 4.52
CA HIS A 73 -15.88 -8.88 4.85
C HIS A 73 -16.50 -7.59 4.31
N PHE A 74 -17.38 -7.70 3.32
CA PHE A 74 -17.93 -6.55 2.61
C PHE A 74 -19.38 -6.31 2.98
N GLN A 75 -19.69 -5.09 3.37
CA GLN A 75 -21.05 -4.62 3.61
C GLN A 75 -21.67 -4.05 2.32
N GLY A 76 -22.97 -3.80 2.33
CA GLY A 76 -23.64 -3.11 1.21
C GLY A 76 -23.07 -1.71 0.96
N GLY A 77 -23.17 -1.25 -0.29
CA GLY A 77 -22.62 0.03 -0.74
C GLY A 77 -21.91 -0.09 -2.08
N GLU A 78 -21.61 1.07 -2.67
CA GLU A 78 -20.80 1.14 -3.87
C GLU A 78 -19.31 1.05 -3.50
N PRO A 79 -18.52 0.16 -4.15
CA PRO A 79 -17.11 0.00 -3.82
C PRO A 79 -16.26 1.08 -4.50
N GLU A 80 -15.32 1.63 -3.74
CA GLU A 80 -14.29 2.53 -4.25
C GLU A 80 -12.91 1.91 -4.03
N PHE A 81 -12.06 1.96 -5.06
CA PHE A 81 -10.73 1.33 -5.02
C PHE A 81 -9.61 2.38 -5.07
N SER A 82 -8.65 2.23 -4.16
CA SER A 82 -7.49 3.11 -4.07
C SER A 82 -6.19 2.31 -3.94
N LEU A 83 -5.16 2.83 -4.58
CA LEU A 83 -3.78 2.46 -4.34
C LEU A 83 -3.20 3.45 -3.35
N GLU A 84 -2.68 2.93 -2.24
CA GLU A 84 -1.98 3.72 -1.25
C GLU A 84 -0.54 3.20 -1.17
N PRO A 85 0.46 4.10 -1.12
CA PRO A 85 1.81 3.73 -0.74
C PRO A 85 1.78 2.85 0.50
N ARG A 86 2.52 1.75 0.50
CA ARG A 86 2.87 1.08 1.75
C ARG A 86 3.68 2.10 2.53
N GLN A 87 3.03 2.78 3.47
CA GLN A 87 3.73 3.54 4.49
C GLN A 87 4.51 2.50 5.28
N GLU A 88 5.78 2.31 4.94
CA GLU A 88 6.64 1.38 5.65
C GLU A 88 6.86 1.85 7.09
N PHE A 89 6.67 3.15 7.36
CA PHE A 89 6.90 3.75 8.67
C PHE A 89 5.78 4.75 9.01
N ALA A 90 5.04 4.46 10.09
CA ALA A 90 4.01 5.36 10.64
C ALA A 90 4.60 6.61 11.32
N GLY A 91 5.93 6.67 11.46
CA GLY A 91 6.67 7.73 12.10
C GLY A 91 8.14 7.38 12.24
N GLY A 92 8.98 8.38 12.49
CA GLY A 92 10.42 8.19 12.62
C GLY A 92 11.17 9.51 12.55
N THR A 93 12.44 9.46 12.96
CA THR A 93 13.36 10.59 12.83
C THR A 93 13.86 10.65 11.39
N TYR A 94 13.53 11.73 10.69
CA TYR A 94 14.10 12.01 9.37
C TYR A 94 15.42 12.77 9.55
N ALA A 95 16.49 12.27 8.94
CA ALA A 95 17.78 12.93 8.87
C ALA A 95 18.08 13.26 7.39
N PRO A 96 18.16 14.55 6.99
CA PRO A 96 18.48 14.92 5.62
C PRO A 96 19.91 14.47 5.25
N ILE A 97 20.12 14.12 3.98
CA ILE A 97 21.46 13.88 3.44
C ILE A 97 21.89 15.16 2.73
N ILE A 98 22.83 15.88 3.36
CA ILE A 98 23.45 17.09 2.81
C ILE A 98 24.85 16.70 2.32
N PRO A 99 25.13 16.71 1.01
CA PRO A 99 26.41 16.21 0.48
C PRO A 99 27.66 16.87 1.08
N GLU A 100 27.53 18.14 1.45
CA GLU A 100 28.63 18.96 1.99
C GLU A 100 28.89 18.70 3.49
N GLU A 101 28.08 17.90 4.17
CA GLU A 101 28.20 17.63 5.61
C GLU A 101 28.34 16.13 5.92
N PRO A 102 29.22 15.74 6.87
CA PRO A 102 29.28 14.36 7.34
C PRO A 102 27.93 13.89 7.90
N PHE A 103 27.48 12.72 7.48
CA PHE A 103 26.21 12.17 7.94
C PHE A 103 26.33 11.58 9.36
N SER A 104 25.79 12.30 10.36
CA SER A 104 25.95 12.00 11.79
C SER A 104 25.36 10.67 12.27
N TYR A 105 24.53 10.00 11.47
CA TYR A 105 23.82 8.77 11.85
C TYR A 105 24.33 7.52 11.13
N ILE A 106 25.60 7.53 10.70
CA ILE A 106 26.20 6.45 9.91
C ILE A 106 26.09 5.08 10.60
N GLU A 107 26.25 5.03 11.92
CA GLU A 107 26.16 3.81 12.72
C GLU A 107 24.75 3.20 12.74
N ARG A 108 23.71 4.02 12.51
CA ARG A 108 22.31 3.60 12.51
C ARG A 108 21.78 3.24 11.13
N LEU A 109 22.59 3.36 10.07
CA LEU A 109 22.13 3.12 8.69
C LEU A 109 21.51 1.75 8.46
N LYS A 110 21.91 0.72 9.24
CA LYS A 110 21.33 -0.63 9.15
C LYS A 110 19.81 -0.66 9.40
N THR A 111 19.28 0.30 10.14
CA THR A 111 17.85 0.42 10.44
C THR A 111 17.21 1.63 9.76
N GLY A 112 17.97 2.36 8.94
CA GLY A 112 17.51 3.54 8.22
C GLY A 112 17.04 3.22 6.81
N PHE A 113 16.01 3.93 6.36
CA PHE A 113 15.45 3.80 5.02
C PHE A 113 15.67 5.09 4.23
N LEU A 114 16.17 4.97 3.02
CA LEU A 114 16.30 6.13 2.13
C LEU A 114 14.90 6.59 1.69
N VAL A 115 14.56 7.85 1.96
CA VAL A 115 13.28 8.46 1.62
C VAL A 115 13.47 9.83 1.00
N ARG A 116 12.44 10.34 0.30
CA ARG A 116 12.38 11.74 -0.12
C ARG A 116 11.28 12.47 0.65
N LYS A 117 11.62 13.59 1.29
CA LYS A 117 10.65 14.52 1.93
C LYS A 117 10.87 15.91 1.38
N TYR A 118 9.78 16.57 0.95
CA TYR A 118 9.82 17.93 0.38
C TYR A 118 10.80 18.11 -0.80
N GLY A 119 11.03 17.04 -1.58
CA GLY A 119 11.98 17.04 -2.70
C GLY A 119 13.42 16.69 -2.31
N GLU A 120 13.75 16.69 -1.03
CA GLU A 120 15.09 16.40 -0.50
C GLU A 120 15.24 14.92 -0.15
N ALA A 121 16.43 14.36 -0.38
CA ALA A 121 16.77 13.00 0.02
C ALA A 121 17.21 12.97 1.49
N GLY A 122 16.78 11.96 2.23
CA GLY A 122 17.22 11.74 3.60
C GLY A 122 16.98 10.31 4.05
N VAL A 123 17.46 9.99 5.25
CA VAL A 123 17.27 8.70 5.87
C VAL A 123 16.17 8.82 6.92
N LEU A 124 15.16 7.97 6.84
CA LEU A 124 14.15 7.81 7.88
C LEU A 124 14.56 6.66 8.80
N PHE A 125 14.75 6.97 10.07
CA PHE A 125 14.90 5.97 11.11
C PHE A 125 13.52 5.75 11.74
N PRO A 126 12.88 4.59 11.51
CA PRO A 126 11.58 4.34 12.07
C PRO A 126 11.63 4.28 13.58
N ASN A 127 10.59 4.80 14.21
CA ASN A 127 10.32 4.45 15.59
C ASN A 127 10.04 2.94 15.60
N ALA A 128 10.68 2.18 16.48
CA ALA A 128 10.43 0.75 16.61
C ALA A 128 8.92 0.52 16.61
N GLN A 129 8.43 -0.25 15.65
CA GLN A 129 7.03 -0.64 15.63
C GLN A 129 6.79 -1.39 16.93
N SER A 130 5.91 -0.85 17.78
CA SER A 130 5.14 -1.69 18.68
C SER A 130 4.36 -2.62 17.77
N ASP A 131 4.90 -3.82 17.57
CA ASP A 131 4.17 -4.94 17.01
C ASP A 131 2.95 -5.15 17.90
N SER A 132 1.81 -4.59 17.53
CA SER A 132 0.53 -5.16 17.93
C SER A 132 0.31 -6.42 17.08
N SER A 133 1.21 -7.39 17.25
CA SER A 133 0.85 -8.78 17.05
C SER A 133 -0.29 -9.06 18.02
N SER A 134 -1.53 -8.97 17.56
CA SER A 134 -2.63 -9.63 18.26
C SER A 134 -2.30 -11.13 18.27
N PRO A 135 -2.01 -11.75 19.42
CA PRO A 135 -1.82 -13.18 19.47
C PRO A 135 -3.18 -13.80 19.19
N THR A 136 -3.32 -14.48 18.05
CA THR A 136 -4.45 -15.40 17.87
C THR A 136 -3.95 -16.76 18.33
N GLY A 137 -4.41 -17.17 19.50
CA GLY A 137 -4.08 -18.42 20.19
C GLY A 137 -4.18 -18.15 21.70
N GLN A 138 -5.08 -18.75 22.47
CA GLN A 138 -5.78 -20.03 22.33
C GLN A 138 -7.23 -19.91 22.82
#